data_AF-A0A965HML9-F1
#
_entry.id   AF-A0A965HML9-F1
#
_cell.length_a   1.000
_cell.length_b   1.000
_cell.length_c   1.000
_cell.angle_alpha   90.00
_cell.angle_beta   90.00
_cell.angle_gamma   90.00
#
_symmetry.space_group_name_H-M   'P 1'
#
loop_
_entity.id
_entity.type
_entity.pdbx_description
1 polymer ?
#
loop_
_entity_poly.entity_id
_entity_poly.type
_entity_poly.pdbx_seq_one_letter_code
_entity_poly.pdbx_strand_id
1 'polypeptide(L)'
;NFNVGSGKDITIGQVLENASGAAGTLTKSGAGVLTLSGANTYTGGTTVSAGTLVVTNSILRASINSNSTTINFANPPLVGTTNNVLSGPLNITSLASTNVTGLLSNTVGILTNNPNLQVIVTSASAGPTFGTTYPENSENAVGSNGLKNLMNYALGGTGPSSNPALPVLTSGGTSLTLTANIRIDGQGVGVVGEYAYSLDGPWNTVVLTPTATPSTVPNTIVKAFSQDIESGQPRKFMRLKAIKQ
;
A
#
# COMPACT_ATOMS: atom_id res chain seq x y z
N ASN A 1 33.07 -6.80 -11.65
CA ASN A 1 32.17 -7.65 -12.48
C ASN A 1 32.27 -9.09 -12.02
N PHE A 2 31.12 -9.75 -11.84
CA PHE A 2 31.02 -11.14 -11.42
C PHE A 2 30.19 -11.91 -12.45
N ASN A 3 30.80 -12.89 -13.12
CA ASN A 3 30.11 -13.83 -14.01
C ASN A 3 30.04 -15.19 -13.32
N VAL A 4 28.87 -15.56 -12.82
CA VAL A 4 28.67 -16.82 -12.09
C VAL A 4 27.95 -17.82 -13.00
N GLY A 5 28.63 -18.93 -13.31
CA GLY A 5 28.11 -19.97 -14.20
C GLY A 5 26.86 -20.68 -13.65
N SER A 6 26.12 -21.35 -14.54
CA SER A 6 24.91 -22.11 -14.16
C SER A 6 25.22 -23.18 -13.11
N GLY A 7 24.34 -23.34 -12.13
CA GLY A 7 24.51 -24.29 -11.02
C GLY A 7 25.66 -23.99 -10.07
N LYS A 8 26.22 -22.76 -10.13
CA LYS A 8 27.27 -22.29 -9.22
C LYS A 8 26.72 -21.23 -8.29
N ASP A 9 27.16 -21.32 -7.05
CA ASP A 9 26.89 -20.34 -6.00
C ASP A 9 28.23 -19.81 -5.49
N ILE A 10 28.41 -18.49 -5.51
CA ILE A 10 29.59 -17.81 -4.97
C ILE A 10 29.14 -16.88 -3.84
N THR A 11 29.80 -16.96 -2.70
CA THR A 11 29.57 -16.04 -1.57
C THR A 11 30.78 -15.15 -1.36
N ILE A 12 30.55 -13.85 -1.30
CA ILE A 12 31.52 -12.84 -0.88
C ILE A 12 31.16 -12.39 0.53
N GLY A 13 31.99 -12.79 1.50
CA GLY A 13 31.87 -12.39 2.91
C GLY A 13 32.53 -11.04 3.23
N GLN A 14 33.48 -10.62 2.40
CA GLN A 14 34.21 -9.37 2.59
C GLN A 14 33.35 -8.16 2.18
N VAL A 15 33.71 -6.99 2.72
CA VAL A 15 33.17 -5.69 2.28
C VAL A 15 33.73 -5.38 0.89
N LEU A 16 32.84 -5.14 -0.07
CA LEU A 16 33.20 -4.56 -1.36
C LEU A 16 33.15 -3.04 -1.27
N GLU A 17 34.27 -2.42 -1.59
CA GLU A 17 34.45 -0.97 -1.58
C GLU A 17 35.30 -0.53 -2.78
N ASN A 18 35.27 0.77 -3.09
CA ASN A 18 36.18 1.36 -4.07
C ASN A 18 37.17 2.28 -3.35
N ALA A 19 38.42 1.83 -3.24
CA ALA A 19 39.48 2.53 -2.52
C ALA A 19 39.83 3.91 -3.12
N SER A 20 39.49 4.18 -4.39
CA SER A 20 39.76 5.48 -5.01
C SER A 20 38.77 6.58 -4.63
N GLY A 21 37.70 6.26 -3.88
CA GLY A 21 36.61 7.18 -3.54
C GLY A 21 35.64 7.47 -4.70
N ALA A 22 35.94 7.03 -5.92
CA ALA A 22 35.01 7.07 -7.05
C ALA A 22 33.87 6.06 -6.85
N ALA A 23 32.72 6.31 -7.49
CA ALA A 23 31.58 5.40 -7.45
C ALA A 23 31.93 4.04 -8.10
N GLY A 24 32.23 3.03 -7.28
CA GLY A 24 32.46 1.66 -7.74
C GLY A 24 31.13 1.02 -8.16
N THR A 25 31.09 0.40 -9.34
CA THR A 25 29.88 -0.28 -9.85
C THR A 25 29.99 -1.79 -9.74
N LEU A 26 28.85 -2.47 -9.60
CA LEU A 26 28.77 -3.92 -9.57
C LEU A 26 27.91 -4.43 -10.72
N THR A 27 28.48 -5.30 -11.56
CA THR A 27 27.71 -6.05 -12.56
C THR A 27 27.74 -7.54 -12.23
N LYS A 28 26.55 -8.13 -12.07
CA LYS A 28 26.32 -9.57 -11.95
C LYS A 28 25.79 -10.11 -13.28
N SER A 29 26.52 -11.06 -13.86
CA SER A 29 26.14 -11.82 -15.05
C SER A 29 26.24 -13.33 -14.81
N GLY A 30 25.85 -14.12 -15.81
CA GLY A 30 25.78 -15.58 -15.72
C GLY A 30 24.57 -16.08 -14.90
N ALA A 31 24.13 -17.31 -15.18
CA ALA A 31 22.89 -17.85 -14.63
C ALA A 31 22.95 -18.27 -13.15
N GLY A 32 24.14 -18.35 -12.55
CA GLY A 32 24.34 -18.76 -11.16
C GLY A 32 24.01 -17.69 -10.12
N VAL A 33 24.29 -18.00 -8.86
CA VAL A 33 23.98 -17.14 -7.71
C VAL A 33 25.25 -16.47 -7.19
N LEU A 34 25.19 -15.14 -7.03
CA LEU A 34 26.19 -14.38 -6.27
C LEU A 34 25.57 -13.92 -4.96
N THR A 35 26.14 -14.30 -3.83
CA THR A 35 25.73 -13.83 -2.51
C THR A 35 26.71 -12.79 -1.99
N LEU A 36 26.22 -11.61 -1.65
CA LEU A 36 26.96 -10.57 -0.94
C LEU A 36 26.49 -10.54 0.51
N SER A 37 27.39 -10.91 1.42
CA SER A 37 27.09 -10.98 2.86
C SER A 37 27.89 -9.99 3.71
N GLY A 38 28.94 -9.39 3.13
CA GLY A 38 29.63 -8.25 3.73
C GLY A 38 28.80 -6.96 3.66
N ALA A 39 29.09 -6.02 4.54
CA ALA A 39 28.49 -4.68 4.56
C ALA A 39 29.13 -3.79 3.48
N ASN A 40 28.78 -4.03 2.21
CA ASN A 40 29.39 -3.34 1.06
C ASN A 40 29.18 -1.81 1.12
N THR A 41 30.20 -1.04 0.76
CA THR A 41 30.22 0.43 0.85
C THR A 41 30.44 1.13 -0.50
N TYR A 42 30.57 0.36 -1.59
CA TYR A 42 30.57 0.95 -2.93
C TYR A 42 29.27 1.73 -3.17
N THR A 43 29.37 2.87 -3.84
CA THR A 43 28.26 3.82 -4.04
C THR A 43 27.73 3.89 -5.47
N GLY A 44 28.38 3.19 -6.41
CA GLY A 44 27.93 3.13 -7.80
C GLY A 44 26.78 2.15 -8.01
N GLY A 45 26.18 2.23 -9.20
CA GLY A 45 25.06 1.39 -9.59
C GLY A 45 25.37 -0.10 -9.57
N THR A 46 24.34 -0.89 -9.29
CA THR A 46 24.36 -2.36 -9.42
C THR A 46 23.48 -2.80 -10.58
N THR A 47 24.01 -3.63 -11.46
CA THR A 47 23.29 -4.22 -12.59
C THR A 47 23.27 -5.74 -12.44
N VAL A 48 22.08 -6.34 -12.49
CA VAL A 48 21.89 -7.80 -12.53
C VAL A 48 21.40 -8.17 -13.93
N SER A 49 22.33 -8.54 -14.79
CA SER A 49 22.03 -8.88 -16.20
C SER A 49 21.49 -10.30 -16.35
N ALA A 50 21.88 -11.23 -15.47
CA ALA A 50 21.41 -12.62 -15.48
C ALA A 50 21.63 -13.30 -14.12
N GLY A 51 20.87 -14.37 -13.89
CA GLY A 51 20.94 -15.17 -12.67
C GLY A 51 20.41 -14.41 -11.47
N THR A 52 20.98 -14.69 -10.29
CA THR A 52 20.51 -14.12 -9.02
C THR A 52 21.65 -13.47 -8.25
N LEU A 53 21.42 -12.26 -7.76
CA LEU A 53 22.18 -11.58 -6.73
C LEU A 53 21.42 -11.72 -5.42
N VAL A 54 22.01 -12.39 -4.45
CA VAL A 54 21.51 -12.46 -3.09
C VAL A 54 22.27 -11.45 -2.24
N VAL A 55 21.55 -10.61 -1.50
CA VAL A 55 22.15 -9.75 -0.49
C VAL A 55 21.63 -10.17 0.87
N THR A 56 22.54 -10.39 1.82
CA THR A 56 22.16 -10.81 3.17
C THR A 56 22.87 -9.95 4.20
N ASN A 57 22.14 -9.55 5.23
CA ASN A 57 22.70 -9.08 6.49
C ASN A 57 21.96 -9.79 7.64
N SER A 58 22.22 -9.37 8.88
CA SER A 58 21.66 -10.04 10.07
C SER A 58 20.13 -10.05 10.14
N ILE A 59 19.42 -9.13 9.47
CA ILE A 59 17.95 -8.99 9.58
C ILE A 59 17.22 -9.13 8.24
N LEU A 60 17.94 -9.11 7.13
CA LEU A 60 17.39 -9.00 5.78
C LEU A 60 18.06 -10.01 4.84
N ARG A 61 17.25 -10.66 3.99
CA ARG A 61 17.71 -11.34 2.79
C ARG A 61 16.94 -10.82 1.57
N ALA A 62 17.66 -10.34 0.57
CA ALA A 62 17.10 -9.97 -0.72
C ALA A 62 17.62 -10.92 -1.80
N SER A 63 16.71 -11.42 -2.64
CA SER A 63 17.02 -12.17 -3.85
C SER A 63 16.60 -11.32 -5.04
N ILE A 64 17.59 -10.84 -5.79
CA ILE A 64 17.44 -9.96 -6.94
C ILE A 64 17.84 -10.77 -8.16
N ASN A 65 16.90 -11.11 -9.03
CA ASN A 65 17.21 -11.67 -10.33
C ASN A 65 17.05 -10.61 -11.43
N SER A 66 17.34 -10.97 -12.68
CA SER A 66 17.30 -10.01 -13.78
C SER A 66 15.93 -9.37 -14.03
N ASN A 67 14.84 -9.96 -13.52
CA ASN A 67 13.45 -9.54 -13.81
C ASN A 67 12.56 -9.39 -12.57
N SER A 68 13.06 -9.64 -11.36
CA SER A 68 12.26 -9.61 -10.13
C SER A 68 13.15 -9.48 -8.90
N THR A 69 12.59 -8.86 -7.86
CA THR A 69 13.21 -8.68 -6.56
C THR A 69 12.30 -9.24 -5.47
N THR A 70 12.82 -10.13 -4.63
CA THR A 70 12.16 -10.60 -3.42
C THR A 70 12.97 -10.19 -2.20
N ILE A 71 12.36 -9.48 -1.27
CA ILE A 71 12.98 -8.99 -0.03
C ILE A 71 12.23 -9.64 1.13
N ASN A 72 12.96 -10.33 1.99
CA ASN A 72 12.41 -10.96 3.18
C ASN A 72 13.19 -10.52 4.43
N PHE A 73 12.47 -10.03 5.43
CA PHE A 73 13.03 -9.73 6.74
C PHE A 73 12.92 -10.96 7.65
N ALA A 74 14.04 -11.41 8.20
CA ALA A 74 14.06 -12.52 9.16
C ALA A 74 13.47 -12.08 10.51
N ASN A 75 13.71 -10.82 10.88
CA ASN A 75 13.14 -10.16 12.03
C ASN A 75 12.37 -8.93 11.54
N PRO A 76 11.07 -8.82 11.84
CA PRO A 76 10.27 -7.71 11.35
C PRO A 76 10.82 -6.35 11.80
N PRO A 77 11.14 -5.44 10.87
CA PRO A 77 11.60 -4.10 11.20
C PRO A 77 10.44 -3.25 11.78
N LEU A 78 10.79 -2.28 12.63
CA LEU A 78 9.83 -1.32 13.19
C LEU A 78 9.29 -0.37 12.10
N VAL A 79 8.08 0.15 12.31
CA VAL A 79 7.51 1.22 11.48
C VAL A 79 8.37 2.48 11.56
N GLY A 80 8.58 3.15 10.43
CA GLY A 80 9.41 4.34 10.31
C GLY A 80 10.90 4.05 10.06
N THR A 81 11.30 2.77 9.98
CA THR A 81 12.69 2.40 9.68
C THR A 81 12.97 2.39 8.17
N THR A 82 14.19 2.78 7.82
CA THR A 82 14.75 2.63 6.47
C THR A 82 15.82 1.54 6.51
N ASN A 83 15.63 0.52 5.69
CA ASN A 83 16.48 -0.67 5.69
C ASN A 83 17.25 -0.74 4.36
N ASN A 84 18.57 -0.58 4.42
CA ASN A 84 19.42 -0.71 3.24
C ASN A 84 19.44 -2.14 2.74
N VAL A 85 19.05 -2.32 1.47
CA VAL A 85 19.25 -3.57 0.74
C VAL A 85 20.59 -3.52 0.03
N LEU A 86 20.92 -2.39 -0.62
CA LEU A 86 22.15 -2.20 -1.37
C LEU A 86 22.67 -0.78 -1.24
N SER A 87 23.99 -0.60 -1.15
CA SER A 87 24.65 0.71 -1.01
C SER A 87 24.80 1.48 -2.33
N GLY A 88 23.90 1.25 -3.29
CA GLY A 88 23.78 1.97 -4.55
C GLY A 88 22.47 1.57 -5.23
N PRO A 89 22.07 2.26 -6.32
CA PRO A 89 20.81 1.97 -6.98
C PRO A 89 20.93 0.67 -7.78
N LEU A 90 19.85 -0.12 -7.84
CA LEU A 90 19.69 -1.25 -8.73
C LEU A 90 19.15 -0.78 -10.09
N ASN A 91 19.59 -1.36 -11.21
CA ASN A 91 19.02 -1.03 -12.52
C ASN A 91 17.49 -1.32 -12.58
N ILE A 92 16.72 -0.41 -13.19
CA ILE A 92 15.26 -0.45 -13.31
C ILE A 92 14.75 -1.74 -13.99
N THR A 93 15.52 -2.35 -14.90
CA THR A 93 15.14 -3.61 -15.54
C THR A 93 15.07 -4.78 -14.55
N SER A 94 15.90 -4.77 -13.51
CA SER A 94 15.91 -5.77 -12.44
C SER A 94 14.78 -5.58 -11.41
N LEU A 95 13.98 -4.52 -11.54
CA LEU A 95 12.88 -4.16 -10.62
C LEU A 95 11.47 -4.40 -11.20
N ALA A 96 11.32 -5.21 -12.25
CA ALA A 96 10.03 -5.36 -12.94
C ALA A 96 8.88 -5.91 -12.06
N SER A 97 9.20 -6.69 -11.01
CA SER A 97 8.26 -7.11 -9.97
C SER A 97 8.96 -7.20 -8.62
N THR A 98 8.43 -6.51 -7.60
CA THR A 98 8.99 -6.56 -6.24
C THR A 98 8.00 -7.14 -5.25
N ASN A 99 8.49 -8.05 -4.42
CA ASN A 99 7.76 -8.59 -3.27
C ASN A 99 8.53 -8.34 -1.97
N VAL A 100 7.89 -7.71 -0.98
CA VAL A 100 8.45 -7.49 0.37
C VAL A 100 7.66 -8.30 1.38
N THR A 101 8.36 -9.12 2.15
CA THR A 101 7.78 -10.09 3.10
C THR A 101 8.51 -10.03 4.45
N GLY A 102 7.96 -10.70 5.47
CA GLY A 102 8.54 -10.72 6.82
C GLY A 102 8.33 -9.43 7.61
N LEU A 103 7.32 -8.63 7.24
CA LEU A 103 6.96 -7.40 7.94
C LEU A 103 5.94 -7.67 9.07
N LEU A 104 5.78 -6.70 9.97
CA LEU A 104 4.73 -6.74 11.00
C LEU A 104 3.33 -6.68 10.37
N SER A 105 2.33 -7.22 11.06
CA SER A 105 0.92 -7.04 10.68
C SER A 105 0.60 -5.56 10.52
N ASN A 106 -0.23 -5.22 9.52
CA ASN A 106 -0.60 -3.85 9.19
C ASN A 106 0.62 -2.96 8.87
N THR A 107 1.62 -3.49 8.16
CA THR A 107 2.73 -2.69 7.60
C THR A 107 2.96 -2.98 6.12
N VAL A 108 3.48 -1.99 5.40
CA VAL A 108 3.91 -2.10 3.99
C VAL A 108 5.36 -1.66 3.86
N GLY A 109 6.13 -2.39 3.06
CA GLY A 109 7.46 -2.00 2.64
C GLY A 109 7.41 -1.22 1.34
N ILE A 110 7.80 0.05 1.39
CA ILE A 110 7.94 0.91 0.22
C ILE A 110 9.39 0.85 -0.24
N LEU A 111 9.62 0.58 -1.53
CA LEU A 111 10.96 0.62 -2.08
C LEU A 111 11.38 2.02 -2.49
N THR A 112 12.61 2.38 -2.18
CA THR A 112 13.34 3.46 -2.84
C THR A 112 14.58 2.87 -3.50
N ASN A 113 15.02 3.51 -4.57
CA ASN A 113 16.15 3.05 -5.37
C ASN A 113 17.08 4.20 -5.78
N ASN A 114 17.04 5.30 -5.02
CA ASN A 114 17.87 6.47 -5.25
C ASN A 114 18.13 7.19 -3.90
N PRO A 115 19.38 7.32 -3.45
CA PRO A 115 20.62 6.83 -4.09
C PRO A 115 20.84 5.32 -3.89
N ASN A 116 20.13 4.69 -2.96
CA ASN A 116 20.33 3.29 -2.58
C ASN A 116 19.05 2.49 -2.83
N LEU A 117 19.18 1.19 -3.06
CA LEU A 117 18.05 0.28 -2.93
C LEU A 117 17.74 0.09 -1.44
N GLN A 118 16.58 0.58 -0.99
CA GLN A 118 16.14 0.52 0.39
C GLN A 118 14.68 0.11 0.49
N VAL A 119 14.31 -0.41 1.65
CA VAL A 119 12.90 -0.62 2.04
C VAL A 119 12.59 0.29 3.22
N ILE A 120 11.60 1.15 3.03
CA ILE A 120 11.03 1.99 4.08
C ILE A 120 9.78 1.29 4.61
N VAL A 121 9.74 1.03 5.91
CA VAL A 121 8.65 0.31 6.54
C VAL A 121 7.63 1.32 7.05
N THR A 122 6.40 1.21 6.58
CA THR A 122 5.32 2.12 6.92
C THR A 122 4.14 1.36 7.49
N SER A 123 3.33 1.99 8.33
CA SER A 123 2.05 1.43 8.75
C SER A 123 1.15 1.28 7.53
N ALA A 124 0.67 0.07 7.26
CA ALA A 124 -0.45 -0.16 6.38
C ALA A 124 -1.69 0.35 7.11
N SER A 125 -2.14 1.55 6.73
CA SER A 125 -3.48 1.98 7.08
C SER A 125 -4.47 1.23 6.18
N ALA A 126 -4.82 -0.01 6.54
CA ALA A 126 -6.22 -0.37 6.35
C ALA A 126 -6.99 0.58 7.29
N GLY A 127 -7.90 1.38 6.73
CA GLY A 127 -8.73 2.26 7.54
C GLY A 127 -9.40 1.49 8.70
N PRO A 128 -9.84 2.18 9.77
CA PRO A 128 -10.45 1.50 10.90
C PRO A 128 -11.53 0.54 10.43
N THR A 129 -11.38 -0.74 10.74
CA THR A 129 -12.54 -1.61 10.91
C THR A 129 -13.26 -1.08 12.14
N PHE A 130 -14.30 -0.28 11.94
CA PHE A 130 -15.15 0.17 13.03
C PHE A 130 -15.72 -1.06 13.74
N GLY A 131 -15.65 -1.03 15.08
CA GLY A 131 -16.02 -2.17 15.93
C GLY A 131 -17.42 -2.68 15.60
N THR A 132 -17.52 -4.00 15.42
CA THR A 132 -18.73 -4.71 14.97
C THR A 132 -19.72 -5.01 16.10
N THR A 133 -19.61 -4.35 17.25
CA THR A 133 -20.44 -4.64 18.43
C THR A 133 -20.95 -3.34 19.04
N TYR A 134 -22.26 -3.15 18.94
CA TYR A 134 -23.02 -2.13 19.65
C TYR A 134 -24.02 -2.82 20.59
N PRO A 135 -24.18 -2.34 21.84
CA PRO A 135 -25.27 -2.78 22.71
C PRO A 135 -26.64 -2.42 22.09
N GLU A 136 -27.64 -3.27 22.28
CA GLU A 136 -29.04 -2.96 21.93
C GLU A 136 -29.48 -1.62 22.56
N ASN A 137 -30.23 -0.81 21.81
CA ASN A 137 -30.82 0.48 22.22
C ASN A 137 -29.87 1.70 22.27
N SER A 138 -28.63 1.60 21.79
CA SER A 138 -27.71 2.74 21.68
C SER A 138 -28.18 3.84 20.71
N GLU A 139 -29.16 3.53 19.86
CA GLU A 139 -29.85 4.40 18.90
C GLU A 139 -30.77 5.46 19.53
N ASN A 140 -31.11 5.36 20.82
CA ASN A 140 -32.15 6.17 21.45
C ASN A 140 -31.66 7.32 22.35
N ALA A 141 -30.34 7.55 22.48
CA ALA A 141 -29.81 8.61 23.36
C ALA A 141 -29.42 9.88 22.57
N VAL A 142 -30.25 10.93 22.66
CA VAL A 142 -29.97 12.25 22.06
C VAL A 142 -29.36 13.18 23.12
N GLY A 143 -28.05 13.39 23.07
CA GLY A 143 -27.37 14.39 23.91
C GLY A 143 -27.63 15.83 23.44
N SER A 144 -27.42 16.79 24.33
CA SER A 144 -27.75 18.22 24.19
C SER A 144 -27.10 18.99 23.03
N ASN A 145 -26.24 18.35 22.24
CA ASN A 145 -25.61 18.95 21.06
C ASN A 145 -25.96 18.29 19.73
N GLY A 146 -26.77 17.23 19.70
CA GLY A 146 -27.10 16.53 18.45
C GLY A 146 -25.88 15.87 17.78
N LEU A 147 -26.09 14.67 17.21
CA LEU A 147 -25.11 13.99 16.36
C LEU A 147 -23.69 13.83 16.94
N LYS A 148 -23.56 13.34 18.18
CA LYS A 148 -22.31 12.70 18.62
C LYS A 148 -22.48 11.19 18.61
N ASN A 149 -22.47 10.65 17.39
CA ASN A 149 -21.89 9.37 16.99
C ASN A 149 -22.16 9.23 15.50
N LEU A 150 -21.24 9.78 14.70
CA LEU A 150 -21.13 9.52 13.27
C LEU A 150 -20.65 8.07 13.06
N MET A 151 -21.42 7.13 13.58
CA MET A 151 -21.26 5.68 13.54
C MET A 151 -22.70 5.17 13.35
N ASN A 152 -23.13 4.47 12.32
CA ASN A 152 -22.44 3.73 11.28
C ASN A 152 -23.38 3.64 10.08
N TYR A 153 -22.91 4.07 8.91
CA TYR A 153 -23.09 3.31 7.67
C TYR A 153 -24.50 2.80 7.29
N ALA A 154 -25.49 3.70 7.33
CA ALA A 154 -26.67 3.60 6.49
C ALA A 154 -26.99 4.99 5.93
N LEU A 155 -26.70 5.21 4.65
CA LEU A 155 -27.44 6.23 3.90
C LEU A 155 -28.73 5.55 3.41
N GLY A 156 -29.70 5.47 4.33
CA GLY A 156 -31.05 4.99 4.09
C GLY A 156 -31.44 3.75 4.91
N GLY A 157 -32.13 3.96 6.04
CA GLY A 157 -33.04 2.99 6.65
C GLY A 157 -32.75 2.66 8.12
N THR A 158 -33.73 2.93 8.98
CA THR A 158 -33.88 2.35 10.32
C THR A 158 -34.79 1.13 10.20
N GLY A 159 -34.22 -0.08 10.19
CA GLY A 159 -35.00 -1.31 10.06
C GLY A 159 -34.35 -2.50 10.78
N PRO A 160 -35.13 -3.38 11.43
CA PRO A 160 -34.64 -4.42 12.33
C PRO A 160 -33.93 -5.61 11.65
N SER A 161 -33.72 -5.59 10.32
CA SER A 161 -33.09 -6.70 9.56
C SER A 161 -31.86 -6.31 8.74
N SER A 162 -31.39 -5.06 8.78
CA SER A 162 -30.20 -4.66 8.03
C SER A 162 -28.94 -4.86 8.86
N ASN A 163 -28.12 -5.84 8.50
CA ASN A 163 -26.72 -5.83 8.91
C ASN A 163 -26.02 -4.67 8.15
N PRO A 164 -25.55 -3.61 8.82
CA PRO A 164 -25.01 -2.43 8.13
C PRO A 164 -23.74 -2.82 7.36
N ALA A 165 -23.81 -2.70 6.03
CA ALA A 165 -22.64 -2.91 5.18
C ALA A 165 -21.78 -1.66 5.17
N LEU A 166 -20.59 -1.75 5.78
CA LEU A 166 -19.61 -0.67 5.80
C LEU A 166 -19.22 -0.29 4.35
N PRO A 167 -19.19 1.00 3.99
CA PRO A 167 -18.46 1.49 2.85
C PRO A 167 -17.02 1.03 2.90
N VAL A 168 -16.54 0.56 1.75
CA VAL A 168 -15.19 0.03 1.59
C VAL A 168 -14.39 1.02 0.77
N LEU A 169 -13.24 1.44 1.29
CA LEU A 169 -12.22 2.17 0.54
C LEU A 169 -11.18 1.16 0.05
N THR A 170 -11.07 0.99 -1.26
CA THR A 170 -10.05 0.14 -1.90
C THR A 170 -9.02 1.00 -2.64
N SER A 171 -7.79 0.51 -2.73
CA SER A 171 -6.73 1.12 -3.56
C SER A 171 -6.39 0.20 -4.73
N GLY A 172 -6.42 0.74 -5.95
CA GLY A 172 -6.12 0.05 -7.19
C GLY A 172 -4.73 0.37 -7.76
N GLY A 173 -3.77 0.75 -6.90
CA GLY A 173 -2.42 1.15 -7.29
C GLY A 173 -2.32 2.60 -7.78
N THR A 174 -3.18 3.02 -8.70
CA THR A 174 -3.24 4.40 -9.23
C THR A 174 -4.50 5.16 -8.83
N SER A 175 -5.45 4.51 -8.16
CA SER A 175 -6.71 5.14 -7.75
C SER A 175 -7.20 4.63 -6.40
N LEU A 176 -8.03 5.44 -5.76
CA LEU A 176 -8.81 5.11 -4.57
C LEU A 176 -10.27 4.98 -4.98
N THR A 177 -10.94 3.91 -4.56
CA THR A 177 -12.37 3.69 -4.84
C THR A 177 -13.15 3.54 -3.55
N LEU A 178 -14.12 4.43 -3.33
CA LEU A 178 -15.05 4.33 -2.20
C LEU A 178 -16.35 3.70 -2.69
N THR A 179 -16.69 2.52 -2.15
CA THR A 179 -17.86 1.72 -2.51
C THR A 179 -18.82 1.62 -1.34
N ALA A 180 -20.13 1.75 -1.55
CA ALA A 180 -21.14 1.57 -0.51
C ALA A 180 -22.47 1.03 -1.06
N ASN A 181 -23.21 0.34 -0.20
CA ASN A 181 -24.61 0.00 -0.44
C ASN A 181 -25.48 1.24 -0.23
N ILE A 182 -26.21 1.67 -1.26
CA ILE A 182 -27.11 2.84 -1.20
C ILE A 182 -28.55 2.38 -1.42
N ARG A 183 -29.39 2.63 -0.43
CA ARG A 183 -30.82 2.32 -0.46
C ARG A 183 -31.59 3.47 -1.13
N ILE A 184 -32.49 3.17 -2.06
CA ILE A 184 -33.01 4.15 -3.05
C ILE A 184 -34.53 4.36 -2.96
N ASP A 185 -35.22 3.67 -2.06
CA ASP A 185 -36.68 3.70 -1.93
C ASP A 185 -37.17 4.93 -1.12
N GLY A 186 -37.11 6.10 -1.76
CA GLY A 186 -38.35 6.89 -1.92
C GLY A 186 -38.57 8.17 -1.11
N GLN A 187 -37.57 8.95 -0.68
CA GLN A 187 -37.82 10.17 0.11
C GLN A 187 -36.90 11.37 -0.22
N GLY A 188 -36.74 11.75 -1.49
CA GLY A 188 -36.09 13.04 -1.85
C GLY A 188 -34.66 13.24 -1.31
N VAL A 189 -33.93 12.14 -1.10
CA VAL A 189 -32.53 12.16 -0.66
C VAL A 189 -31.68 11.43 -1.70
N GLY A 190 -30.72 12.15 -2.27
CA GLY A 190 -29.66 11.62 -3.12
C GLY A 190 -28.37 11.42 -2.33
N VAL A 191 -27.43 10.68 -2.93
CA VAL A 191 -26.08 10.55 -2.37
C VAL A 191 -25.08 10.85 -3.47
N VAL A 192 -24.11 11.70 -3.13
CA VAL A 192 -22.95 12.01 -3.98
C VAL A 192 -21.66 11.58 -3.29
N GLY A 193 -20.62 11.32 -4.09
CA GLY A 193 -19.26 11.27 -3.59
C GLY A 193 -18.70 12.68 -3.45
N GLU A 194 -17.80 12.89 -2.52
CA GLU A 194 -16.99 14.11 -2.46
C GLU A 194 -15.52 13.76 -2.17
N TYR A 195 -14.60 14.56 -2.69
CA TYR A 195 -13.18 14.48 -2.34
C TYR A 195 -12.54 15.85 -2.07
N ALA A 196 -11.50 15.88 -1.25
CA ALA A 196 -10.75 17.09 -0.92
C ALA A 196 -9.28 16.77 -0.62
N TYR A 197 -8.41 17.78 -0.67
CA TYR A 197 -7.00 17.67 -0.26
C TYR A 197 -6.73 18.15 1.17
N SER A 198 -7.76 18.69 1.82
CA SER A 198 -7.80 19.07 3.23
C SER A 198 -9.18 18.70 3.80
N LEU A 199 -9.25 18.38 5.09
CA LEU A 199 -10.53 18.19 5.78
C LEU A 199 -11.37 19.48 5.79
N ASP A 200 -10.71 20.64 5.75
CA ASP A 200 -11.35 21.96 5.68
C ASP A 200 -11.93 22.26 4.28
N GLY A 201 -11.66 21.40 3.28
CA GLY A 201 -12.06 21.60 1.89
C GLY A 201 -11.06 22.42 1.07
N PRO A 202 -11.46 22.91 -0.12
CA PRO A 202 -12.78 22.76 -0.74
C PRO A 202 -13.09 21.30 -1.11
N TRP A 203 -14.37 20.93 -1.00
CA TRP A 203 -14.86 19.58 -1.34
C TRP A 203 -15.43 19.56 -2.76
N ASN A 204 -14.88 18.70 -3.60
CA ASN A 204 -15.29 18.51 -4.99
C ASN A 204 -16.31 17.36 -5.07
N THR A 205 -17.46 17.61 -5.69
CA THR A 205 -18.54 16.62 -5.81
C THR A 205 -18.32 15.67 -7.00
N VAL A 206 -18.64 14.40 -6.80
CA VAL A 206 -18.47 13.32 -7.77
C VAL A 206 -19.76 12.52 -7.86
N VAL A 207 -20.18 12.22 -9.09
CA VAL A 207 -21.34 11.35 -9.33
C VAL A 207 -20.95 9.91 -9.00
N LEU A 208 -21.82 9.23 -8.26
CA LEU A 208 -21.63 7.81 -7.98
C LEU A 208 -22.06 6.96 -9.18
N THR A 209 -21.24 5.96 -9.53
CA THR A 209 -21.57 4.97 -10.56
C THR A 209 -22.11 3.69 -9.91
N PRO A 210 -23.20 3.10 -10.42
CA PRO A 210 -23.61 1.75 -10.04
C PRO A 210 -22.53 0.75 -10.46
N THR A 211 -22.16 -0.18 -9.58
CA THR A 211 -21.14 -1.20 -9.87
C THR A 211 -21.72 -2.59 -10.19
N ALA A 212 -23.04 -2.75 -10.05
CA ALA A 212 -23.85 -3.94 -10.36
C ALA A 212 -23.46 -5.25 -9.65
N THR A 213 -24.15 -5.56 -8.54
CA THR A 213 -25.14 -6.64 -8.41
C THR A 213 -26.14 -6.12 -7.36
N PRO A 214 -27.46 -6.33 -7.47
CA PRO A 214 -28.39 -5.94 -6.42
C PRO A 214 -27.92 -6.52 -5.08
N SER A 215 -27.91 -5.69 -4.03
CA SER A 215 -27.71 -6.22 -2.69
C SER A 215 -28.81 -7.23 -2.39
N THR A 216 -28.53 -8.24 -1.57
CA THR A 216 -29.59 -9.13 -1.03
C THR A 216 -30.61 -8.35 -0.19
N VAL A 217 -30.28 -7.10 0.18
CA VAL A 217 -31.20 -6.15 0.81
C VAL A 217 -32.07 -5.47 -0.27
N PRO A 218 -33.41 -5.54 -0.16
CA PRO A 218 -34.32 -4.88 -1.09
C PRO A 218 -33.98 -3.40 -1.32
N ASN A 219 -34.21 -2.93 -2.55
CA ASN A 219 -34.08 -1.53 -2.96
C ASN A 219 -32.70 -0.89 -2.68
N THR A 220 -31.66 -1.71 -2.59
CA THR A 220 -30.28 -1.28 -2.32
C THR A 220 -29.38 -1.62 -3.49
N ILE A 221 -28.65 -0.62 -4.00
CA ILE A 221 -27.68 -0.79 -5.09
C ILE A 221 -26.29 -0.41 -4.57
N VAL A 222 -25.31 -1.26 -4.86
CA VAL A 222 -23.90 -0.93 -4.64
C VAL A 222 -23.51 0.19 -5.60
N LYS A 223 -23.01 1.30 -5.05
CA LYS A 223 -22.48 2.42 -5.80
C LYS A 223 -21.04 2.70 -5.39
N ALA A 224 -20.26 3.27 -6.31
CA ALA A 224 -18.89 3.66 -6.04
C ALA A 224 -18.53 4.99 -6.71
N PHE A 225 -17.43 5.58 -6.27
CA PHE A 225 -16.67 6.52 -7.08
C PHE A 225 -15.17 6.33 -6.87
N SER A 226 -14.43 6.59 -7.93
CA SER A 226 -12.97 6.43 -7.95
C SER A 226 -12.31 7.80 -8.10
N GLN A 227 -11.13 7.93 -7.49
CA GLN A 227 -10.30 9.11 -7.60
C GLN A 227 -8.85 8.71 -7.78
N ASP A 228 -8.20 9.29 -8.78
CA ASP A 228 -6.80 9.00 -9.07
C ASP A 228 -5.90 9.48 -7.94
N ILE A 229 -4.81 8.75 -7.74
CA ILE A 229 -3.72 9.14 -6.85
C ILE A 229 -2.78 10.01 -7.69
N GLU A 230 -2.83 11.31 -7.45
CA GLU A 230 -2.06 12.31 -8.19
C GLU A 230 -0.67 12.49 -7.57
N SER A 231 0.37 12.37 -8.39
CA SER A 231 1.75 12.61 -7.95
C SER A 231 1.93 14.08 -7.58
N GLY A 232 2.52 14.33 -6.40
CA GLY A 232 2.82 15.68 -5.92
C GLY A 232 1.68 16.43 -5.23
N GLN A 233 0.50 15.81 -5.09
CA GLN A 233 -0.62 16.38 -4.34
C GLN A 233 -0.64 15.92 -2.87
N PRO A 234 -1.27 16.70 -1.94
CA PRO A 234 -1.54 16.26 -0.58
C PRO A 234 -2.41 14.99 -0.53
N ARG A 235 -2.56 14.42 0.67
CA ARG A 235 -3.45 13.27 0.89
C ARG A 235 -4.89 13.64 0.48
N LYS A 236 -5.51 12.77 -0.31
CA LYS A 236 -6.90 12.91 -0.75
C LYS A 236 -7.84 12.29 0.28
N PHE A 237 -8.81 13.06 0.74
CA PHE A 237 -9.92 12.63 1.58
C PHE A 237 -11.12 12.33 0.69
N MET A 238 -11.86 11.26 0.96
CA MET A 238 -13.06 10.87 0.23
C MET A 238 -14.22 10.64 1.20
N ARG A 239 -15.43 11.06 0.83
CA ARG A 239 -16.64 10.81 1.61
C ARG A 239 -17.86 10.61 0.72
N LEU A 240 -18.92 10.08 1.33
CA LEU A 240 -20.27 10.11 0.79
C LEU A 240 -21.07 11.19 1.51
N LYS A 241 -21.87 11.94 0.76
CA LYS A 241 -22.72 13.00 1.31
C LYS A 241 -24.16 12.79 0.87
N ALA A 242 -25.06 12.76 1.85
CA ALA A 242 -26.49 12.87 1.60
C ALA A 242 -26.79 14.28 1.08
N ILE A 243 -27.54 14.36 -0.01
CA ILE A 243 -28.08 15.60 -0.53
C ILE A 243 -29.59 15.49 -0.58
N LYS A 244 -30.28 16.60 -0.35
CA LYS A 244 -31.69 16.67 -0.69
C LYS A 244 -31.81 16.74 -2.22
N GLN A 245 -32.63 15.88 -2.81
CA GLN A 245 -33.01 15.98 -4.23
C GLN A 245 -34.07 17.05 -4.43
#